data_AF-A0A418CKJ7-F1
#
_entry.id   AF-A0A418CKJ7-F1
#
_cell.length_a   1.000
_cell.length_b   1.000
_cell.length_c   1.000
_cell.angle_alpha   90.00
_cell.angle_beta   90.00
_cell.angle_gamma   90.00
#
_symmetry.space_group_name_H-M   'P 1'
#
loop_
_entity.id
_entity.type
_entity.pdbx_description
1 polymer ?
#
loop_
_entity_poly.entity_id
_entity_poly.type
_entity_poly.pdbx_seq_one_letter_code
_entity_poly.pdbx_strand_id
1 'polypeptide(L)'
;MAEACEAYGIEIDVKEFRSTLWAKLKTHIAANIVPVDVQLAKDRGHEVVFTPPYNSDLQPIKMVWAYVKGAVGRQYNTSTKFPDVRQRLDREFAGLPSSVVFDCINHTDRKVVEMAAYLNDVDDADDAASESDADSCDDCDFADYDGDV
;
A
#
# COMPACT_ATOMS: atom_id res chain seq x y z
N MET A 1 -21.09 -13.42 3.41
CA MET A 1 -20.69 -12.42 4.42
C MET A 1 -21.10 -12.87 5.81
N ALA A 2 -22.39 -13.07 6.11
CA ALA A 2 -22.81 -13.69 7.37
C ALA A 2 -22.16 -15.08 7.57
N GLU A 3 -22.22 -15.94 6.56
CA GLU A 3 -21.54 -17.26 6.56
C GLU A 3 -20.03 -17.17 6.84
N ALA A 4 -19.35 -16.12 6.34
CA ALA A 4 -17.93 -15.93 6.57
C ALA A 4 -17.67 -15.44 8.01
N CYS A 5 -18.50 -14.53 8.51
CA CYS A 5 -18.45 -14.12 9.91
C CYS A 5 -18.69 -15.31 10.86
N GLU A 6 -19.68 -16.16 10.58
CA GLU A 6 -19.92 -17.40 11.34
C GLU A 6 -18.72 -18.35 11.29
N ALA A 7 -18.15 -18.56 10.09
CA ALA A 7 -16.97 -19.43 9.92
C ALA A 7 -15.75 -18.94 10.70
N TYR A 8 -15.59 -17.63 10.86
CA TYR A 8 -14.51 -17.01 11.65
C TYR A 8 -14.89 -16.72 13.11
N GLY A 9 -16.08 -17.13 13.56
CA GLY A 9 -16.56 -16.90 14.92
C GLY A 9 -16.81 -15.43 15.27
N ILE A 10 -17.07 -14.59 14.27
CA ILE A 10 -17.39 -13.17 14.43
C ILE A 10 -18.87 -13.04 14.77
N GLU A 11 -19.18 -12.40 15.90
CA GLU A 11 -20.56 -12.19 16.37
C GLU A 11 -21.37 -11.32 15.40
N ILE A 12 -22.55 -11.83 15.02
CA ILE A 12 -23.50 -11.21 14.09
C ILE A 12 -24.76 -10.86 14.87
N ASP A 13 -25.13 -9.58 14.89
CA ASP A 13 -26.48 -9.17 15.27
C ASP A 13 -27.34 -8.99 14.01
N VAL A 14 -28.55 -9.53 14.02
CA VAL A 14 -29.55 -9.46 12.93
C VAL A 14 -29.88 -8.01 12.56
N LYS A 15 -29.66 -7.04 13.46
CA LYS A 15 -29.87 -5.61 13.22
C LYS A 15 -28.68 -4.93 12.53
N GLU A 16 -27.54 -5.59 12.38
CA GLU A 16 -26.36 -4.97 11.78
C GLU A 16 -26.48 -4.83 10.26
N PHE A 17 -26.13 -3.64 9.77
CA PHE A 17 -26.02 -3.40 8.34
C PHE A 17 -24.84 -4.17 7.75
N ARG A 18 -24.94 -4.48 6.45
CA ARG A 18 -23.85 -5.14 5.70
C ARG A 18 -22.52 -4.39 5.83
N SER A 19 -22.53 -3.06 5.87
CA SER A 19 -21.32 -2.25 6.06
C SER A 19 -20.62 -2.53 7.38
N THR A 20 -21.37 -2.69 8.48
CA THR A 20 -20.84 -3.00 9.81
C THR A 20 -20.23 -4.41 9.84
N LEU A 21 -20.95 -5.40 9.29
CA LEU A 21 -20.44 -6.77 9.19
C LEU A 21 -19.17 -6.84 8.33
N TRP A 22 -19.11 -6.07 7.23
CA TRP A 22 -17.90 -5.98 6.41
C TRP A 22 -16.73 -5.36 7.15
N ALA A 23 -16.97 -4.30 7.93
CA ALA A 23 -15.93 -3.67 8.74
C ALA A 23 -15.37 -4.62 9.80
N LYS A 24 -16.23 -5.36 10.51
CA LYS A 24 -15.84 -6.40 11.47
C LYS A 24 -15.01 -7.49 10.79
N LEU A 25 -15.49 -8.01 9.65
CA LEU A 25 -14.80 -9.04 8.89
C LEU A 25 -13.44 -8.56 8.38
N LYS A 26 -13.35 -7.34 7.85
CA LYS A 26 -12.10 -6.74 7.38
C LYS A 26 -11.08 -6.59 8.52
N THR A 27 -11.54 -6.17 9.69
CA THR A 27 -10.70 -6.06 10.89
C THR A 27 -10.19 -7.42 11.35
N HIS A 28 -11.06 -8.43 11.39
CA HIS A 28 -10.68 -9.80 11.74
C HIS A 28 -9.64 -10.37 10.76
N ILE A 29 -9.86 -10.19 9.45
CA ILE A 29 -8.94 -10.65 8.41
C ILE A 29 -7.57 -10.00 8.59
N ALA A 30 -7.52 -8.68 8.74
CA ALA A 30 -6.27 -7.96 8.90
C ALA A 30 -5.46 -8.40 10.13
N ALA A 31 -6.13 -8.79 11.22
CA ALA A 31 -5.49 -9.17 12.47
C ALA A 31 -5.10 -10.67 12.54
N ASN A 32 -5.86 -11.56 11.89
CA ASN A 32 -5.76 -13.00 12.16
C ASN A 32 -5.41 -13.86 10.95
N ILE A 33 -5.54 -13.32 9.74
CA ILE A 33 -5.42 -14.11 8.52
C ILE A 33 -4.14 -13.74 7.78
N VAL A 34 -3.23 -14.70 7.71
CA VAL A 34 -2.07 -14.62 6.81
C VAL A 34 -2.54 -14.92 5.38
N PRO A 35 -2.29 -14.04 4.40
CA PRO A 35 -2.62 -14.31 3.02
C PRO A 35 -1.97 -15.60 2.50
N VAL A 36 -2.69 -16.36 1.67
CA VAL A 36 -2.25 -17.68 1.18
C VAL A 36 -0.92 -17.58 0.43
N ASP A 37 -0.74 -16.53 -0.37
CA ASP A 37 0.49 -16.22 -1.10
C ASP A 37 1.66 -15.90 -0.15
N VAL A 38 1.42 -15.21 0.96
CA VAL A 38 2.44 -14.98 2.01
C VAL A 38 2.87 -16.30 2.64
N GLN A 39 1.92 -17.17 3.00
CA GLN A 39 2.25 -18.47 3.55
C GLN A 39 3.05 -19.33 2.56
N LEU A 40 2.64 -19.36 1.29
CA LEU A 40 3.33 -20.11 0.22
C LEU A 40 4.76 -19.61 -0.03
N ALA A 41 5.01 -18.31 0.09
CA ALA A 41 6.33 -17.72 0.00
C ALA A 41 7.18 -18.11 1.22
N LYS A 42 6.60 -18.01 2.43
CA LYS A 42 7.26 -18.36 3.69
C LYS A 42 7.67 -19.83 3.74
N ASP A 43 6.81 -20.74 3.28
CA ASP A 43 7.09 -22.19 3.20
C ASP A 43 8.28 -22.51 2.27
N ARG A 44 8.62 -21.58 1.36
CA ARG A 44 9.79 -21.66 0.46
C ARG A 44 11.01 -20.87 0.96
N GLY A 45 10.93 -20.31 2.16
CA GLY A 45 12.01 -19.49 2.75
C GLY A 45 12.08 -18.07 2.17
N HIS A 46 11.00 -17.55 1.61
CA HIS A 46 10.92 -16.17 1.11
C HIS A 46 10.09 -15.28 2.05
N GLU A 47 10.53 -14.03 2.19
CA GLU A 47 9.78 -12.96 2.85
C GLU A 47 8.96 -12.19 1.81
N VAL A 48 7.73 -11.82 2.17
CA VAL A 48 6.87 -10.96 1.34
C VAL A 48 6.89 -9.56 1.91
N VAL A 49 7.41 -8.62 1.12
CA VAL A 49 7.38 -7.18 1.42
C VAL A 49 6.26 -6.53 0.64
N PHE A 50 5.40 -5.80 1.35
CA PHE A 50 4.27 -5.08 0.74
C PHE A 50 4.66 -3.64 0.40
N THR A 51 4.32 -3.21 -0.81
CA THR A 51 4.39 -1.81 -1.19
C THR A 51 3.10 -1.08 -0.82
N PRO A 52 3.15 0.20 -0.41
CA PRO A 52 1.97 1.03 -0.25
C PRO A 52 1.08 1.04 -1.50
N PRO A 53 -0.26 1.20 -1.34
CA PRO A 53 -1.17 1.29 -2.47
C PRO A 53 -0.82 2.50 -3.35
N TYR A 54 -1.10 2.39 -4.66
CA TYR A 54 -0.86 3.43 -5.68
C TYR A 54 0.61 3.83 -5.91
N ASN A 55 1.58 3.13 -5.32
CA ASN A 55 3.01 3.40 -5.48
C ASN A 55 3.66 2.34 -6.39
N SER A 56 3.32 2.38 -7.68
CA SER A 56 3.81 1.39 -8.66
C SER A 56 5.31 1.50 -9.00
N ASP A 57 5.90 2.67 -8.73
CA ASP A 57 7.34 2.96 -8.83
C ASP A 57 8.16 2.25 -7.74
N LEU A 58 7.53 1.85 -6.64
CA LEU A 58 8.12 0.96 -5.63
C LEU A 58 8.13 -0.52 -6.03
N GLN A 59 7.65 -0.85 -7.23
CA GLN A 59 7.61 -2.22 -7.75
C GLN A 59 8.52 -2.32 -8.98
N PRO A 60 9.78 -2.78 -8.86
CA PRO A 60 10.75 -2.74 -9.96
C PRO A 60 10.29 -3.56 -11.18
N ILE A 61 9.50 -4.60 -10.95
CA ILE A 61 8.87 -5.39 -12.02
C ILE A 61 8.01 -4.55 -12.97
N LYS A 62 7.41 -3.44 -12.50
CA LYS A 62 6.61 -2.55 -13.34
C LYS A 62 7.46 -1.82 -14.37
N MET A 63 8.68 -1.42 -14.00
CA MET A 63 9.64 -0.78 -14.90
C MET A 63 10.17 -1.79 -15.93
N VAL A 64 10.49 -3.01 -15.49
CA VAL A 64 10.86 -4.12 -16.38
C VAL A 64 9.73 -4.39 -17.39
N TRP A 65 8.48 -4.44 -16.93
CA TRP A 65 7.32 -4.59 -17.81
C TRP A 65 7.16 -3.43 -18.78
N ALA A 66 7.41 -2.19 -18.37
CA ALA A 66 7.35 -1.04 -19.25
C ALA A 66 8.39 -1.15 -20.37
N TYR A 67 9.62 -1.55 -20.03
CA TYR A 67 10.71 -1.78 -20.98
C TYR A 67 10.32 -2.84 -22.03
N VAL A 68 9.92 -4.03 -21.56
CA VAL A 68 9.59 -5.18 -22.43
C VAL A 68 8.35 -4.90 -23.27
N LYS A 69 7.27 -4.38 -22.67
CA LYS A 69 6.04 -4.06 -23.42
C LYS A 69 6.28 -2.98 -24.47
N GLY A 70 7.13 -2.00 -24.19
CA GLY A 70 7.53 -1.00 -25.18
C GLY A 70 8.17 -1.65 -26.41
N ALA A 71 9.07 -2.62 -26.20
CA ALA A 71 9.74 -3.32 -27.29
C ALA A 71 8.79 -4.23 -28.09
N VAL A 72 7.92 -4.98 -27.41
CA VAL A 72 6.90 -5.81 -28.07
C VAL A 72 5.89 -4.94 -28.84
N GLY A 73 5.44 -3.84 -28.23
CA GLY A 73 4.45 -2.93 -28.80
C GLY A 73 4.93 -2.21 -30.06
N ARG A 74 6.22 -1.85 -30.13
CA ARG A 74 6.81 -1.23 -31.33
C ARG A 74 6.79 -2.13 -32.57
N GLN A 75 6.60 -3.43 -32.41
CA GLN A 75 6.53 -4.41 -33.50
C GLN A 75 5.10 -4.69 -33.96
N TYR A 76 4.12 -4.04 -33.34
CA TYR A 76 2.71 -4.22 -33.68
C TYR A 76 2.41 -3.80 -35.12
N ASN A 77 1.56 -4.58 -35.77
CA ASN A 77 0.94 -4.25 -37.05
C ASN A 77 -0.48 -4.86 -37.08
N THR A 78 -1.28 -4.50 -38.10
CA THR A 78 -2.69 -4.93 -38.21
C THR A 78 -2.88 -6.43 -38.37
N SER A 79 -1.86 -7.17 -38.78
CA SER A 79 -1.89 -8.63 -38.90
C SER A 79 -1.46 -9.36 -37.62
N THR A 80 -0.93 -8.66 -36.62
CA THR A 80 -0.42 -9.24 -35.36
C THR A 80 -1.50 -10.05 -34.64
N LYS A 81 -1.16 -11.30 -34.28
CA LYS A 81 -2.01 -12.23 -33.53
C LYS A 81 -1.38 -12.56 -32.17
N PHE A 82 -2.17 -13.21 -31.31
CA PHE A 82 -1.72 -13.59 -29.98
C PHE A 82 -0.44 -14.45 -29.96
N PRO A 83 -0.23 -15.43 -30.89
CA PRO A 83 1.02 -16.17 -30.95
C PRO A 83 2.24 -15.28 -31.27
N ASP A 84 2.07 -14.26 -32.11
CA ASP A 84 3.14 -13.31 -32.42
C ASP A 84 3.54 -12.51 -31.18
N VAL A 85 2.54 -12.07 -30.39
CA VAL A 85 2.79 -11.36 -29.12
C VAL A 85 3.56 -12.26 -28.15
N ARG A 86 3.19 -13.54 -28.05
CA ARG A 86 3.90 -14.50 -27.20
C ARG A 86 5.35 -14.68 -27.64
N GLN A 87 5.59 -14.92 -28.93
CA GLN A 87 6.94 -15.10 -29.47
C GLN A 87 7.81 -13.86 -29.24
N ARG A 88 7.26 -12.66 -29.47
CA ARG A 88 7.96 -11.40 -29.22
C ARG A 88 8.27 -11.25 -27.74
N LEU A 89 7.32 -11.54 -26.86
CA LEU A 89 7.52 -11.46 -25.41
C LEU A 89 8.67 -12.36 -24.93
N ASP A 90 8.68 -13.62 -25.37
CA ASP A 90 9.75 -14.57 -25.02
C ASP A 90 11.12 -14.06 -25.52
N ARG A 91 11.18 -13.51 -26.74
CA ARG A 91 12.41 -12.94 -27.31
C ARG A 91 12.89 -11.69 -26.57
N GLU A 92 11.99 -10.76 -26.26
CA GLU A 92 12.34 -9.52 -25.55
C GLU A 92 12.81 -9.80 -24.11
N PHE A 93 12.25 -10.80 -23.43
CA PHE A 93 12.76 -11.23 -22.12
C PHE A 93 14.10 -11.95 -22.22
N ALA A 94 14.32 -12.79 -23.24
CA ALA A 94 15.61 -13.46 -23.45
C ALA A 94 16.75 -12.47 -23.74
N GLY A 95 16.43 -11.33 -24.36
CA GLY A 95 17.37 -10.24 -24.65
C GLY A 95 17.43 -9.15 -23.58
N LEU A 96 16.70 -9.28 -22.46
CA LEU A 96 16.66 -8.26 -21.42
C LEU A 96 18.02 -8.16 -20.72
N PRO A 97 18.74 -7.03 -20.82
CA PRO A 97 20.04 -6.90 -20.17
C PRO A 97 19.90 -6.92 -18.65
N SER A 98 20.77 -7.65 -17.96
CA SER A 98 20.79 -7.68 -16.49
C SER A 98 21.02 -6.29 -15.89
N SER A 99 21.74 -5.40 -16.60
CA SER A 99 21.92 -4.01 -16.19
C SER A 99 20.59 -3.25 -16.11
N VAL A 100 19.66 -3.49 -17.03
CA VAL A 100 18.33 -2.86 -17.00
C VAL A 100 17.56 -3.31 -15.76
N VAL A 101 17.63 -4.60 -15.41
CA VAL A 101 16.98 -5.12 -14.19
C VAL A 101 17.61 -4.51 -12.95
N PHE A 102 18.94 -4.44 -12.90
CA PHE A 102 19.69 -3.82 -11.81
C PHE A 102 19.33 -2.34 -11.64
N ASP A 103 19.25 -1.58 -12.73
CA ASP A 103 18.86 -0.18 -12.72
C ASP A 103 17.41 0.02 -12.24
N CYS A 104 16.49 -0.90 -12.57
CA CYS A 104 15.12 -0.87 -12.05
C CYS A 104 15.09 -1.09 -10.54
N ILE A 105 15.90 -2.03 -10.02
CA ILE A 105 16.00 -2.28 -8.58
C ILE A 105 16.57 -1.04 -7.87
N ASN A 106 17.71 -0.51 -8.35
CA ASN A 106 18.32 0.68 -7.77
C ASN A 106 17.40 1.91 -7.79
N HIS A 107 16.58 2.05 -8.83
CA HIS A 107 15.58 3.11 -8.89
C HIS A 107 14.58 3.00 -7.74
N THR A 108 14.03 1.80 -7.51
CA THR A 108 13.11 1.53 -6.41
C THR A 108 13.80 1.74 -5.05
N ASP A 109 15.03 1.25 -4.86
CA ASP A 109 15.76 1.42 -3.60
C ASP A 109 15.95 2.90 -3.25
N ARG A 110 16.36 3.71 -4.24
CA ARG A 110 16.48 5.17 -4.05
C ARG A 110 15.12 5.79 -3.70
N LYS A 111 14.04 5.38 -4.35
CA LYS A 111 12.69 5.89 -4.07
C LYS A 111 12.24 5.56 -2.66
N VAL A 112 12.53 4.36 -2.16
CA VAL A 112 12.23 3.97 -0.77
C VAL A 112 13.00 4.86 0.21
N VAL A 113 14.29 5.10 -0.03
CA VAL A 113 15.12 5.98 0.84
C VAL A 113 14.61 7.42 0.82
N GLU A 114 14.30 7.97 -0.36
CA GLU A 114 13.73 9.32 -0.50
C GLU A 114 12.39 9.46 0.24
N MET A 115 11.50 8.47 0.13
CA MET A 115 10.22 8.48 0.84
C MET A 115 10.39 8.38 2.35
N ALA A 116 11.32 7.54 2.82
CA ALA A 116 11.61 7.42 4.25
C ALA A 116 12.14 8.74 4.84
N ALA A 117 13.04 9.41 4.13
CA ALA A 117 13.55 10.72 4.55
C ALA A 117 12.42 11.76 4.63
N TYR A 118 11.57 11.83 3.60
CA TYR A 118 10.43 12.74 3.59
C TYR A 118 9.46 12.51 4.75
N LEU A 119 9.17 11.24 5.10
CA LEU A 119 8.28 10.93 6.21
C LEU A 119 8.87 11.38 7.56
N ASN A 120 10.17 11.15 7.77
CA ASN A 120 10.84 11.64 8.98
C ASN A 120 10.80 13.18 9.08
N ASP A 121 11.03 13.88 7.97
CA ASP A 121 10.97 15.35 7.95
C ASP A 121 9.56 15.89 8.28
N VAL A 122 8.51 15.17 7.89
CA VAL A 122 7.12 15.52 8.21
C VAL A 122 6.82 15.27 9.69
N ASP A 123 7.23 14.12 10.23
CA ASP A 123 7.03 13.78 11.63
C ASP A 123 7.74 14.80 12.56
N ASP A 124 8.98 15.18 12.24
CA ASP A 124 9.76 16.18 12.99
C ASP A 124 9.07 17.56 12.99
N ALA A 125 8.39 17.93 11.89
CA ALA A 125 7.70 19.20 11.77
C ALA A 125 6.39 19.25 12.58
N ASP A 126 5.63 18.14 12.61
CA ASP A 126 4.40 18.01 13.39
C ASP A 126 4.68 18.04 14.91
N ASP A 127 5.78 17.42 15.34
CA ASP A 127 6.25 17.48 16.73
C ASP A 127 6.63 18.92 17.13
N ALA A 128 7.35 19.64 16.27
CA ALA A 128 7.74 21.03 16.51
C ALA A 128 6.54 21.99 16.56
N ALA A 129 5.49 21.73 15.78
CA ALA A 129 4.26 22.53 15.80
C ALA A 129 3.46 22.30 17.10
N SER A 130 3.44 21.07 17.61
CA SER A 130 2.70 20.70 18.83
C SER A 130 3.27 21.32 20.11
N GLU A 131 4.58 21.63 20.15
CA GLU A 131 5.20 22.33 21.28
C GLU A 131 4.92 23.84 21.31
N SER A 132 4.38 24.42 20.23
CA SER A 132 4.15 25.88 20.12
C SER A 132 2.80 26.37 20.63
N ASP A 133 1.83 25.48 20.88
CA ASP A 133 0.47 25.81 21.34
C ASP A 133 0.27 25.73 22.87
N ALA A 134 1.33 25.52 23.65
CA ALA A 134 1.24 25.32 25.10
C ALA A 134 1.37 26.60 25.96
N ASP A 135 1.39 27.81 25.37
CA ASP A 135 1.68 29.05 26.11
C ASP A 135 0.63 30.15 25.86
N SER A 136 -0.62 29.91 26.28
CA SER A 136 -1.58 30.98 26.57
C SER A 136 -2.68 30.48 27.51
N CYS A 137 -2.34 30.29 28.78
CA CYS A 137 -3.30 30.27 29.88
C CYS A 137 -3.36 31.68 30.48
N ASP A 138 -4.25 32.54 29.94
CA ASP A 138 -4.64 33.75 30.67
C ASP A 138 -6.04 33.52 31.26
N ASP A 139 -6.04 33.58 32.58
CA ASP A 139 -7.09 33.35 33.56
C ASP A 139 -8.33 34.21 33.28
N CYS A 140 -9.50 33.61 33.09
CA CYS A 140 -10.76 34.35 33.01
C CYS A 140 -11.61 34.11 34.26
N ASP A 141 -11.41 35.02 35.21
CA ASP A 141 -12.17 35.22 36.45
C ASP A 141 -13.68 35.01 36.27
N PHE A 142 -14.21 34.01 36.99
CA PHE A 142 -15.64 33.77 37.13
C PHE A 142 -16.21 34.79 38.11
N ALA A 143 -16.79 35.88 37.59
CA ALA A 143 -17.42 36.91 38.41
C ALA A 143 -18.68 36.36 39.11
N ASP A 144 -18.68 36.54 40.43
CA ASP A 144 -19.70 36.13 41.40
C ASP A 144 -21.13 36.58 41.05
N TYR A 145 -22.06 35.66 41.32
CA TYR A 145 -23.50 35.85 41.21
C TYR A 145 -24.02 36.36 42.57
N ASP A 146 -24.03 37.67 42.78
CA ASP A 146 -24.75 38.26 43.92
C ASP A 146 -26.18 38.61 43.49
N GLY A 147 -27.11 37.76 43.93
CA GLY A 147 -28.51 38.12 44.02
C GLY A 147 -28.75 38.90 45.31
N ASP A 148 -29.53 39.97 45.24
CA ASP A 148 -30.24 40.46 46.41
C ASP A 148 -31.52 41.25 46.03
N VAL A 149 -32.58 40.87 46.75
CA VAL A 149 -33.90 41.50 47.06
C VAL A 149 -34.94 41.70 45.95
#